data_AF-A0A916K6I8-F1
#
_entry.id   AF-A0A916K6I8-F1
#
_cell.length_a   1.000
_cell.length_b   1.000
_cell.length_c   1.000
_cell.angle_alpha   90.00
_cell.angle_beta   90.00
_cell.angle_gamma   90.00
#
_symmetry.space_group_name_H-M   'P 1'
#
loop_
_entity.id
_entity.type
_entity.pdbx_description
1 polymer ?
#
loop_
_entity_poly.entity_id
_entity_poly.type
_entity_poly.pdbx_seq_one_letter_code
_entity_poly.pdbx_strand_id
1 'polypeptide(L)' 'MEMNWNEEAQSGAHKLPIAKQEDVEFSADLADQDDREAQERAEQADARQEQQ' A
#
# COMPACT_ATOMS: atom_id res chain seq x y z
N MET A 1 22.81 -21.01 12.07
CA MET A 1 21.66 -20.40 12.78
C MET A 1 20.61 -20.14 11.73
N GLU A 2 19.61 -21.00 11.65
CA GLU A 2 18.44 -20.77 10.78
C GLU A 2 17.52 -19.81 11.53
N MET A 3 17.24 -18.64 10.95
CA MET A 3 16.28 -17.70 11.53
C MET A 3 14.87 -18.14 11.14
N ASN A 4 14.11 -18.61 12.12
CA ASN A 4 12.70 -18.96 11.98
C ASN A 4 11.86 -17.67 12.05
N TRP A 5 11.40 -17.16 10.91
CA TRP A 5 10.71 -15.87 10.77
C TRP A 5 9.22 -15.87 11.17
N ASN A 6 8.76 -16.86 11.93
CA ASN A 6 7.34 -17.21 11.92
C ASN A 6 6.54 -17.02 13.22
N GLU A 7 7.08 -16.45 14.30
CA GLU A 7 6.38 -16.53 15.60
C GLU A 7 6.02 -15.21 16.31
N GLU A 8 6.32 -14.03 15.76
CA GLU A 8 5.97 -12.75 16.42
C GLU A 8 4.95 -11.87 15.66
N ALA A 9 4.37 -12.35 14.56
CA ALA A 9 3.46 -11.54 13.74
C ALA A 9 1.98 -11.51 14.22
N GLN A 10 1.63 -12.16 15.34
CA GLN A 10 0.22 -12.46 15.65
C GLN A 10 -0.34 -11.97 16.99
N SER A 11 0.42 -11.33 17.87
CA SER A 11 -0.06 -10.93 19.21
C SER A 11 -0.10 -9.42 19.40
N GLY A 12 -1.09 -8.79 18.77
CA GLY A 12 -1.43 -7.38 18.98
C GLY A 12 -1.32 -6.60 17.69
N ALA A 13 -2.34 -6.74 16.82
CA ALA A 13 -2.51 -5.84 15.68
C ALA A 13 -2.83 -4.43 16.20
N HIS A 14 -1.81 -3.72 16.69
CA HIS A 14 -1.80 -2.28 16.59
C HIS A 14 -2.15 -1.98 15.13
N LYS A 15 -3.29 -1.32 14.89
CA LYS A 15 -3.66 -0.87 13.56
C LYS A 15 -2.57 0.10 13.12
N LEU A 16 -1.58 -0.43 12.41
CA LEU A 16 -0.55 0.39 11.81
C LEU A 16 -1.24 1.33 10.81
N PRO A 17 -0.74 2.56 10.65
CA PRO A 17 -1.27 3.46 9.63
C PRO A 17 -1.13 2.77 8.27
N ILE A 18 -2.22 2.76 7.52
CA ILE A 18 -2.23 2.29 6.14
C ILE A 18 -1.69 3.43 5.28
N ALA A 19 -0.68 3.15 4.46
CA ALA A 19 -0.16 4.12 3.50
C ALA A 19 -1.20 4.37 2.40
N LYS A 20 -1.33 5.61 1.97
CA LYS A 20 -2.21 6.06 0.89
C LYS A 20 -1.40 6.36 -0.37
N GLN A 21 -2.06 6.37 -1.52
CA GLN A 21 -1.42 6.73 -2.79
C GLN A 21 -0.83 8.16 -2.75
N GLU A 22 -1.43 9.06 -1.96
CA GLU A 22 -0.95 10.45 -1.79
C GLU A 22 0.36 10.56 -0.99
N ASP A 23 0.76 9.52 -0.26
CA ASP A 23 2.02 9.52 0.50
C ASP A 23 3.25 9.45 -0.43
N VAL A 24 3.04 9.14 -1.70
CA VAL A 24 4.08 9.00 -2.72
C VAL A 24 3.80 9.94 -3.88
N GLU A 25 4.80 10.73 -4.27
CA GLU A 25 4.68 11.67 -5.38
C GLU A 25 4.64 10.95 -6.73
N PHE A 26 3.64 11.27 -7.56
CA PHE A 26 3.49 10.72 -8.91
C PHE A 26 4.04 11.69 -9.97
N SER A 27 4.89 11.19 -10.87
CA SER A 27 5.44 11.97 -12.00
C SER A 27 4.78 11.59 -13.32
N ALA A 28 3.84 12.42 -13.77
CA ALA A 28 3.10 12.17 -15.01
C ALA A 28 3.99 12.17 -16.28
N ASP A 29 5.08 12.92 -16.26
CA ASP A 29 6.02 13.04 -17.40
C ASP A 29 6.89 11.78 -17.56
N LEU A 30 7.10 11.03 -16.47
CA LEU A 30 7.86 9.78 -16.47
C LEU A 30 6.96 8.55 -16.55
N ALA A 31 5.66 8.72 -16.28
CA ALA A 31 4.71 7.64 -16.21
C ALA A 31 4.38 7.05 -17.59
N ASP A 32 4.51 5.74 -17.70
CA ASP A 32 4.02 4.97 -18.84
C ASP A 32 2.55 4.56 -18.67
N GLN A 33 2.07 3.66 -19.52
CA GLN A 33 0.68 3.18 -19.44
C GLN A 33 0.44 2.36 -18.17
N ASP A 34 1.40 1.52 -17.79
CA ASP A 34 1.26 0.63 -16.64
C ASP A 34 1.26 1.43 -15.33
N ASP A 35 2.05 2.51 -15.28
CA ASP A 35 2.07 3.46 -14.15
C ASP A 35 0.72 4.13 -13.95
N ARG A 36 0.05 4.52 -15.03
CA ARG A 36 -1.30 5.13 -14.97
C ARG A 36 -2.34 4.13 -14.49
N GLU A 37 -2.30 2.90 -14.99
CA GLU A 37 -3.19 1.83 -14.51
C GLU A 37 -2.93 1.51 -13.03
N ALA A 38 -1.68 1.56 -12.58
CA ALA A 38 -1.33 1.38 -11.17
C ALA A 38 -1.89 2.52 -10.30
N GLN A 39 -1.81 3.77 -10.78
CA GLN A 39 -2.41 4.93 -10.10
C GLN A 39 -3.93 4.78 -9.93
N GLU A 40 -4.64 4.41 -11.01
CA GLU A 40 -6.10 4.18 -10.95
C GLU A 40 -6.48 3.07 -9.98
N ARG A 41 -5.71 1.98 -9.95
CA ARG A 41 -5.91 0.88 -9.00
C ARG A 41 -5.66 1.30 -7.56
N ALA A 42 -4.66 2.15 -7.31
CA ALA A 42 -4.34 2.67 -5.99
C ALA A 42 -5.44 3.60 -5.47
N GLU A 43 -5.93 4.54 -6.29
CA GLU A 43 -7.05 5.42 -5.93
C GLU A 43 -8.31 4.63 -5.56
N GLN A 44 -8.65 3.60 -6.34
CA GLN A 44 -9.78 2.72 -6.03
C GLN A 44 -9.57 1.92 -4.73
N ALA A 45 -8.33 1.54 -4.40
CA ALA A 45 -8.03 0.83 -3.17
C ALA A 45 -8.21 1.73 -1.95
N ASP A 46 -7.71 2.96 -2.02
CA ASP A 46 -7.87 3.97 -0.97
C ASP A 46 -9.35 4.28 -0.76
N ALA A 47 -10.12 4.51 -1.84
CA ALA A 47 -11.55 4.76 -1.78
C ALA A 47 -12.34 3.60 -1.11
N ARG A 48 -11.93 2.35 -1.34
CA ARG A 48 -12.52 1.18 -0.66
C ARG A 48 -12.17 1.15 0.82
N GLN A 49 -10.97 1.58 1.20
CA GLN A 49 -10.53 1.61 2.60
C GLN A 49 -11.21 2.72 3.41
N GLU A 50 -11.48 3.88 2.80
CA GLU A 50 -12.19 4.98 3.46
C GLU A 50 -13.66 4.66 3.76
N GLN A 51 -14.24 3.66 3.09
CA GLN A 51 -15.62 3.21 3.29
C GLN A 51 -15.76 2.05 4.31
N GLN A 52 -14.67 1.60 4.94
CA GLN A 52 -14.67 0.54 5.98
C GLN A 52 -14.73 1.11 7.39
#